data_AF-A0A9Q9C2P1-F1
#
_entry.id   AF-A0A9Q9C2P1-F1
#
_cell.length_a   1.000
_cell.length_b   1.000
_cell.length_c   1.000
_cell.angle_alpha   90.00
_cell.angle_beta   90.00
_cell.angle_gamma   90.00
#
_symmetry.space_group_name_H-M   'P 1'
#
loop_
_entity.id
_entity.type
_entity.pdbx_description
1 polymer ?
#
loop_
_entity_poly.entity_id
_entity_poly.type
_entity_poly.pdbx_seq_one_letter_code
_entity_poly.pdbx_strand_id
1 'polypeptide(L)'
;MIIKIVSTPNIPGVEIISDVQKAYKIQPERRYVLKFTNGETTLKAFKELFLLEREVLFYVVNFEFFFYKMSMFKHCRFEFVTYPDSVEDKRIEKYKEIEKGMTGVWSSRGVDLSFTPDVFSSINSSLLNPELYLSEVNLSGVIYRMLDKKLEYKSLKKLAKEAMKDRMDGEDDFDEEFDRHLKSLVFVGVVKMRDGSFYKWSY
;
A
#
# COMPACT_ATOMS: atom_id res chain seq x y z
N MET A 1 -14.75 4.41 -6.55
CA MET A 1 -14.35 5.57 -5.73
C MET A 1 -12.86 5.52 -5.47
N ILE A 2 -12.17 6.66 -5.45
CA ILE A 2 -10.73 6.74 -5.12
C ILE A 2 -10.60 7.13 -3.64
N ILE A 3 -9.84 6.34 -2.89
CA ILE A 3 -9.45 6.61 -1.51
C ILE A 3 -8.02 7.11 -1.54
N LYS A 4 -7.77 8.29 -0.98
CA LYS A 4 -6.43 8.87 -0.92
C LYS A 4 -5.74 8.48 0.38
N ILE A 5 -4.63 7.78 0.28
CA ILE A 5 -3.76 7.45 1.41
C ILE A 5 -2.71 8.55 1.51
N VAL A 6 -2.73 9.31 2.59
CA VAL A 6 -1.91 10.50 2.77
C VAL A 6 -0.65 10.19 3.57
N SER A 7 0.45 10.85 3.24
CA SER A 7 1.75 10.66 3.91
C SER A 7 1.77 11.18 5.36
N THR A 8 0.90 12.11 5.71
CA THR A 8 0.82 12.71 7.05
C THR A 8 -0.64 12.99 7.42
N PRO A 9 -1.03 12.86 8.70
CA PRO A 9 -2.37 13.24 9.11
C PRO A 9 -2.55 14.76 9.25
N ASN A 10 -1.46 15.53 9.26
CA ASN A 10 -1.46 16.97 9.56
C ASN A 10 -1.62 17.81 8.28
N ILE A 11 -2.77 17.68 7.61
CA ILE A 11 -3.03 18.44 6.38
C ILE A 11 -3.71 19.78 6.73
N PRO A 12 -3.20 20.92 6.24
CA PRO A 12 -3.83 22.22 6.50
C PRO A 12 -5.30 22.27 6.08
N GLY A 13 -6.16 22.72 6.99
CA GLY A 13 -7.60 22.84 6.75
C GLY A 13 -8.38 21.52 6.74
N VAL A 14 -7.77 20.42 7.20
CA VAL A 14 -8.40 19.09 7.29
C VAL A 14 -8.46 18.65 8.76
N GLU A 15 -9.62 18.14 9.18
CA GLU A 15 -9.81 17.64 10.54
C GLU A 15 -9.43 16.16 10.65
N ILE A 16 -8.89 15.77 11.82
CA ILE A 16 -8.44 14.39 12.04
C ILE A 16 -9.49 13.63 12.84
N ILE A 17 -9.99 12.55 12.25
CA ILE A 17 -10.74 11.50 12.96
C ILE A 17 -9.79 10.33 13.19
N SER A 18 -9.67 9.85 14.42
CA SER A 18 -8.76 8.75 14.77
C SER A 18 -9.44 7.68 15.60
N ASP A 19 -8.92 6.47 15.55
CA ASP A 19 -9.45 5.34 16.32
C ASP A 19 -9.33 5.49 17.85
N VAL A 20 -8.55 6.45 18.34
CA VAL A 20 -8.49 6.77 19.78
C VAL A 20 -9.63 7.68 20.24
N GLN A 21 -10.38 8.27 19.31
CA GLN A 21 -11.54 9.10 19.62
C GLN A 21 -12.78 8.22 19.88
N LYS A 22 -13.47 8.46 21.00
CA LYS A 22 -14.71 7.76 21.35
C LYS A 22 -15.93 8.24 20.55
N ALA A 23 -15.92 9.49 20.08
CA ALA A 23 -17.02 10.09 19.34
C ALA A 23 -16.48 11.04 18.27
N TYR A 24 -17.14 11.07 17.12
CA TYR A 24 -16.91 12.02 16.04
C TYR A 24 -18.26 12.51 15.49
N LYS A 25 -18.25 13.66 14.83
CA LYS A 25 -19.40 14.16 14.08
C LYS A 25 -18.92 14.69 12.73
N ILE A 26 -19.40 14.09 11.65
CA ILE A 26 -19.09 14.53 10.30
C ILE A 26 -19.95 15.73 9.96
N GLN A 27 -19.30 16.80 9.53
CA GLN A 27 -19.92 17.99 8.96
C GLN A 27 -19.69 17.97 7.45
N PRO A 28 -20.73 18.14 6.61
CA PRO A 28 -20.60 18.02 5.16
C PRO A 28 -19.55 18.94 4.53
N GLU A 29 -19.33 20.12 5.11
CA GLU A 29 -18.50 21.17 4.50
C GLU A 29 -17.03 21.08 4.91
N ARG A 30 -16.69 20.14 5.78
CA ARG A 30 -15.33 19.93 6.27
C ARG A 30 -14.67 18.77 5.56
N ARG A 31 -13.35 18.86 5.41
CA ARG A 31 -12.51 17.75 4.93
C ARG A 31 -11.95 17.00 6.12
N TYR A 32 -11.82 15.69 5.97
CA TYR A 32 -11.37 14.81 7.05
C TYR A 32 -10.23 13.91 6.60
N VAL A 33 -9.27 13.73 7.49
CA VAL A 33 -8.28 12.64 7.48
C VAL A 33 -8.70 11.61 8.50
N LEU A 34 -8.78 10.37 8.07
CA LEU A 34 -9.01 9.20 8.91
C LEU A 34 -7.66 8.61 9.30
N LYS A 35 -7.22 8.87 10.53
CA LYS A 35 -6.00 8.28 11.11
C LYS A 35 -6.30 6.86 11.59
N PHE A 36 -6.07 5.91 10.70
CA PHE A 36 -6.38 4.49 10.88
C PHE A 36 -5.28 3.78 11.70
N THR A 37 -5.69 3.13 12.79
CA THR A 37 -4.86 2.21 13.57
C THR A 37 -5.53 0.84 13.68
N ASN A 38 -6.78 0.78 14.13
CA ASN A 38 -7.53 -0.47 14.34
C ASN A 38 -8.88 -0.53 13.59
N GLY A 39 -9.34 0.58 13.03
CA GLY A 39 -10.56 0.66 12.26
C GLY A 39 -11.87 0.71 13.05
N GLU A 40 -11.87 0.78 14.38
CA GLU A 40 -13.12 0.79 15.17
C GLU A 40 -13.96 2.06 14.94
N THR A 41 -13.30 3.20 14.85
CA THR A 41 -13.93 4.51 14.67
C THR A 41 -13.80 4.97 13.23
N THR A 42 -12.60 4.85 12.67
CA THR A 42 -12.28 5.33 11.32
C THR A 42 -13.07 4.61 10.22
N LEU A 43 -13.40 3.31 10.36
CA LEU A 43 -14.22 2.62 9.36
C LEU A 43 -15.71 3.02 9.43
N LYS A 44 -16.21 3.43 10.61
CA LYS A 44 -17.56 3.98 10.75
C LYS A 44 -17.63 5.36 10.08
N ALA A 45 -16.66 6.22 10.37
CA ALA A 45 -16.53 7.53 9.74
C ALA A 45 -16.35 7.41 8.22
N PHE A 46 -15.56 6.43 7.77
CA PHE A 46 -15.41 6.12 6.35
C PHE A 46 -16.73 5.80 5.67
N LYS A 47 -17.56 4.93 6.26
CA LYS A 47 -18.87 4.56 5.68
C LYS A 47 -19.79 5.78 5.55
N GLU A 48 -19.79 6.66 6.55
CA GLU A 48 -20.57 7.90 6.50
C GLU A 48 -20.06 8.86 5.40
N LEU A 49 -18.74 9.09 5.33
CA LEU A 49 -18.13 9.92 4.28
C LEU A 49 -18.35 9.33 2.87
N PHE A 50 -18.30 8.00 2.76
CA PHE A 50 -18.56 7.26 1.53
C PHE A 50 -19.99 7.48 1.03
N LEU A 51 -20.98 7.40 1.92
CA LEU A 51 -22.38 7.64 1.57
C LEU A 51 -22.67 9.08 1.17
N LEU A 52 -21.85 10.03 1.63
CA LEU A 52 -21.94 11.44 1.26
C LEU A 52 -21.18 11.79 -0.03
N GLU A 53 -20.61 10.79 -0.72
CA GLU A 53 -19.80 10.95 -1.94
C GLU A 53 -18.65 11.97 -1.77
N ARG A 54 -18.11 12.10 -0.56
CA ARG A 54 -17.01 13.02 -0.25
C ARG A 54 -15.65 12.36 -0.50
N GLU A 55 -14.64 13.21 -0.71
CA GLU A 55 -13.25 12.77 -0.73
C GLU A 55 -12.88 12.12 0.61
N VAL A 56 -12.26 10.94 0.55
CA VAL A 56 -11.80 10.21 1.73
C VAL A 56 -10.28 10.21 1.75
N LEU A 57 -9.72 10.80 2.81
CA LEU A 57 -8.29 10.78 3.09
C LEU A 57 -8.02 9.82 4.25
N PHE A 58 -7.07 8.90 4.10
CA PHE A 58 -6.61 8.00 5.15
C PHE A 58 -5.14 8.22 5.45
N TYR A 59 -4.80 8.42 6.72
CA TYR A 59 -3.43 8.22 7.19
C TYR A 59 -3.35 6.85 7.85
N VAL A 60 -2.50 5.97 7.33
CA VAL A 60 -2.50 4.54 7.70
C VAL A 60 -1.23 4.24 8.51
N VAL A 61 -1.42 3.83 9.78
CA VAL A 61 -0.30 3.43 10.64
C VAL A 61 0.12 1.98 10.39
N ASN A 62 -0.83 1.09 10.11
CA ASN A 62 -0.59 -0.31 9.79
C ASN A 62 -1.29 -0.67 8.47
N PHE A 63 -0.51 -0.76 7.40
CA PHE A 63 -1.00 -1.04 6.06
C PHE A 63 -1.60 -2.42 5.92
N GLU A 64 -0.99 -3.45 6.49
CA GLU A 64 -1.48 -4.82 6.40
C GLU A 64 -2.88 -4.95 6.98
N PHE A 65 -3.08 -4.41 8.19
CA PHE A 65 -4.38 -4.46 8.84
C PHE A 65 -5.42 -3.59 8.15
N PHE A 66 -5.01 -2.41 7.66
CA PHE A 66 -5.86 -1.54 6.85
C PHE A 66 -6.35 -2.26 5.60
N PHE A 67 -5.44 -2.85 4.83
CA PHE A 67 -5.77 -3.59 3.63
C PHE A 67 -6.69 -4.79 3.95
N TYR A 68 -6.41 -5.57 5.00
CA TYR A 68 -7.31 -6.64 5.41
C TYR A 68 -8.74 -6.15 5.66
N LYS A 69 -8.92 -5.04 6.41
CA LYS A 69 -10.24 -4.46 6.69
C LYS A 69 -10.90 -3.88 5.44
N MET A 70 -10.11 -3.28 4.56
CA MET A 70 -10.58 -2.64 3.34
C MET A 70 -10.86 -3.63 2.20
N SER A 71 -10.45 -4.89 2.32
CA SER A 71 -10.72 -5.96 1.36
C SER A 71 -12.23 -6.18 1.08
N MET A 72 -13.09 -5.81 2.02
CA MET A 72 -14.55 -5.84 1.85
C MET A 72 -15.06 -4.80 0.84
N PHE A 73 -14.28 -3.75 0.55
CA PHE A 73 -14.65 -2.67 -0.36
C PHE A 73 -13.98 -2.83 -1.73
N LYS A 74 -14.30 -3.94 -2.42
CA LYS A 74 -13.65 -4.38 -3.68
C LYS A 74 -13.69 -3.36 -4.84
N HIS A 75 -14.56 -2.37 -4.79
CA HIS A 75 -14.71 -1.34 -5.83
C HIS A 75 -13.98 -0.03 -5.51
N CYS A 76 -13.29 0.04 -4.37
CA CYS A 76 -12.44 1.18 -4.03
C CYS A 76 -11.07 1.02 -4.68
N ARG A 77 -10.50 2.13 -5.15
CA ARG A 77 -9.12 2.22 -5.62
C ARG A 77 -8.34 3.10 -4.64
N PHE A 78 -7.08 2.76 -4.40
CA PHE A 78 -6.20 3.56 -3.56
C PHE A 78 -5.31 4.45 -4.43
N GLU A 79 -5.20 5.72 -4.05
CA GLU A 79 -4.24 6.69 -4.58
C GLU A 79 -3.40 7.15 -3.40
N PHE A 80 -2.08 7.25 -3.55
CA PHE A 80 -1.21 7.70 -2.46
C PHE A 80 -0.81 9.15 -2.74
N VAL A 81 -0.96 10.02 -1.73
CA VAL A 81 -0.79 11.46 -1.87
C VAL A 81 0.17 11.98 -0.81
N THR A 82 1.28 12.56 -1.27
CA THR A 82 2.27 13.18 -0.40
C THR A 82 1.85 14.61 -0.08
N TYR A 83 1.77 14.94 1.21
CA TYR A 83 1.62 16.30 1.70
C TYR A 83 2.90 16.76 2.40
N PRO A 84 3.29 18.05 2.26
CA PRO A 84 4.40 18.60 3.03
C PRO A 84 4.04 18.57 4.52
N ASP A 85 4.77 17.79 5.29
CA ASP A 85 4.59 17.75 6.74
C ASP A 85 5.31 18.96 7.34
N SER A 86 4.54 19.98 7.73
CA SER A 86 5.08 21.20 8.33
C SER A 86 5.35 21.06 9.84
N VAL A 87 5.14 19.88 10.42
CA VAL A 87 5.34 19.63 11.84
C VAL A 87 6.76 19.10 12.09
N GLU A 88 7.53 19.81 12.92
CA GLU A 88 8.78 19.30 13.48
C GLU A 88 8.50 18.03 14.31
N ASP A 89 8.70 16.86 13.72
CA ASP A 89 8.70 15.61 14.47
C ASP A 89 10.03 15.48 15.22
N LYS A 90 9.99 15.63 16.55
CA LYS A 90 11.17 15.49 17.43
C LYS A 90 11.90 14.16 17.24
N ARG A 91 11.21 13.10 16.78
CA ARG A 91 11.84 11.83 16.45
C ARG A 91 12.63 11.94 15.15
N ILE A 92 12.06 12.58 14.13
CA ILE A 92 12.76 12.86 12.87
C ILE A 92 14.01 13.68 13.18
N GLU A 93 13.89 14.79 13.92
CA GLU A 93 15.03 15.64 14.29
C GLU A 93 16.13 14.87 15.04
N LYS A 94 15.76 14.00 15.99
CA LYS A 94 16.73 13.13 16.67
C LYS A 94 17.43 12.16 15.71
N TYR A 95 16.72 11.60 14.73
CA TYR A 95 17.33 10.79 13.68
C TYR A 95 18.26 11.64 12.79
N LYS A 96 17.89 12.89 12.49
CA LYS A 96 18.77 13.81 11.76
C LYS A 96 20.08 14.08 12.50
N GLU A 97 20.01 14.29 13.81
CA GLU A 97 21.19 14.45 14.67
C GLU A 97 22.09 13.21 14.66
N ILE A 98 21.48 12.02 14.75
CA ILE A 98 22.19 10.74 14.71
C ILE A 98 22.90 10.54 13.36
N GLU A 99 22.22 10.75 12.23
CA GLU A 99 22.83 10.61 10.89
C GLU A 99 23.96 11.61 10.64
N LYS A 100 23.77 12.88 11.05
CA LYS A 100 24.83 13.90 11.02
C LYS A 100 26.04 13.46 11.86
N GLY A 101 25.80 12.86 13.03
CA GLY A 101 26.85 12.36 13.90
C GLY A 101 27.66 11.21 13.32
N MET A 102 27.06 10.35 12.48
CA MET A 102 27.75 9.20 11.88
C MET A 102 28.55 9.55 10.62
N THR A 103 28.02 10.41 9.76
CA THR A 103 28.56 10.63 8.42
C THR A 103 29.21 12.01 8.23
N GLY A 104 29.04 12.91 9.21
CA GLY A 104 29.55 14.30 9.14
C GLY A 104 28.81 15.19 8.12
N VAL A 105 27.96 14.61 7.27
CA VAL A 105 27.18 15.28 6.24
C VAL A 105 25.72 14.86 6.38
N TRP A 106 24.82 15.83 6.34
CA TRP A 106 23.39 15.53 6.35
C TRP A 106 22.97 14.80 5.07
N SER A 107 22.31 13.66 5.20
CA SER A 107 21.62 12.94 4.13
C SER A 107 20.21 12.62 4.62
N SER A 108 19.18 12.91 3.82
CA SER A 108 17.80 12.62 4.22
C SER A 108 17.46 11.12 4.14
N ARG A 109 18.36 10.29 3.59
CA ARG A 109 18.05 8.92 3.16
C ARG A 109 17.52 8.02 4.29
N GLY A 110 18.13 8.01 5.48
CA GLY A 110 17.67 7.17 6.58
C GLY A 110 16.40 7.69 7.23
N VAL A 111 16.24 9.02 7.34
CA VAL A 111 14.96 9.63 7.74
C VAL A 111 13.85 9.30 6.75
N ASP A 112 14.11 9.42 5.46
CA ASP A 112 13.12 9.14 4.42
C ASP A 112 12.70 7.66 4.47
N LEU A 113 13.65 6.74 4.58
CA LEU A 113 13.36 5.30 4.73
C LEU A 113 12.58 4.96 6.01
N SER A 114 12.77 5.72 7.10
CA SER A 114 12.18 5.40 8.41
C SER A 114 10.83 6.07 8.65
N PHE A 115 10.59 7.24 8.06
CA PHE A 115 9.42 8.08 8.35
C PHE A 115 8.57 8.39 7.12
N THR A 116 9.14 8.31 5.92
CA THR A 116 8.42 8.49 4.64
C THR A 116 8.79 7.39 3.63
N PRO A 117 8.72 6.10 4.02
CA PRO A 117 9.14 5.03 3.13
C PRO A 117 8.29 5.04 1.86
N ASP A 118 8.94 5.01 0.70
CA ASP A 118 8.24 4.73 -0.54
C ASP A 118 7.81 3.26 -0.52
N VAL A 119 6.60 3.03 -0.03
CA VAL A 119 6.01 1.70 0.14
C VAL A 119 5.93 0.97 -1.20
N PHE A 120 5.64 1.66 -2.30
CA PHE A 120 5.59 1.02 -3.62
C PHE A 120 6.97 0.67 -4.13
N SER A 121 7.94 1.58 -4.01
CA SER A 121 9.32 1.26 -4.34
C SER A 121 9.81 0.07 -3.52
N SER A 122 9.43 -0.01 -2.24
CA SER A 122 9.81 -1.10 -1.33
C SER A 122 9.13 -2.44 -1.67
N ILE A 123 7.85 -2.42 -2.04
CA ILE A 123 7.14 -3.61 -2.52
C ILE A 123 7.71 -4.05 -3.88
N ASN A 124 7.97 -3.11 -4.78
CA ASN A 124 8.55 -3.40 -6.08
C ASN A 124 9.96 -4.00 -5.96
N SER A 125 10.82 -3.40 -5.14
CA SER A 125 12.17 -3.91 -4.91
C SER A 125 12.16 -5.27 -4.24
N SER A 126 11.23 -5.52 -3.30
CA SER A 126 11.12 -6.85 -2.66
C SER A 126 10.57 -7.93 -3.60
N LEU A 127 9.68 -7.58 -4.53
CA LEU A 127 9.20 -8.51 -5.57
C LEU A 127 10.26 -8.81 -6.64
N LEU A 128 11.15 -7.85 -6.93
CA LEU A 128 12.20 -7.99 -7.95
C LEU A 128 13.48 -8.62 -7.41
N ASN A 129 13.89 -8.24 -6.20
CA ASN A 129 15.15 -8.59 -5.55
C ASN A 129 14.87 -9.05 -4.10
N PRO A 130 14.16 -10.18 -3.91
CA PRO A 130 13.78 -10.66 -2.58
C PRO A 130 14.98 -10.94 -1.66
N GLU A 131 16.15 -11.24 -2.23
CA GLU A 131 17.40 -11.43 -1.50
C GLU A 131 17.85 -10.20 -0.71
N LEU A 132 17.53 -8.99 -1.17
CA LEU A 132 17.79 -7.75 -0.43
C LEU A 132 16.97 -7.67 0.87
N TYR A 133 15.90 -8.46 0.95
CA TYR A 133 14.98 -8.56 2.08
C TYR A 133 15.14 -9.87 2.84
N LEU A 134 16.24 -10.60 2.61
CA LEU A 134 16.50 -11.91 3.22
C LEU A 134 15.38 -12.91 2.96
N SER A 135 14.73 -12.81 1.79
CA SER A 135 13.61 -13.64 1.38
C SER A 135 13.93 -14.38 0.09
N GLU A 136 13.26 -15.52 -0.11
CA GLU A 136 13.36 -16.27 -1.36
C GLU A 136 12.32 -15.80 -2.37
N VAL A 137 12.61 -16.04 -3.66
CA VAL A 137 11.64 -15.83 -4.73
C VAL A 137 10.41 -16.71 -4.51
N ASN A 138 9.26 -16.08 -4.35
CA ASN A 138 7.95 -16.72 -4.28
C ASN A 138 7.13 -16.50 -5.56
N LEU A 139 5.94 -17.12 -5.63
CA LEU A 139 5.03 -17.03 -6.77
C LEU A 139 4.60 -15.58 -7.09
N SER A 140 4.44 -14.72 -6.08
CA SER A 140 4.17 -13.29 -6.31
C SER A 140 5.31 -12.62 -7.08
N GLY A 141 6.56 -12.87 -6.70
CA GLY A 141 7.73 -12.33 -7.40
C GLY A 141 7.86 -12.86 -8.82
N VAL A 142 7.52 -14.14 -9.05
CA VAL A 142 7.47 -14.74 -10.40
C VAL A 142 6.41 -14.08 -11.27
N ILE A 143 5.17 -14.01 -10.79
CA ILE A 143 4.05 -13.36 -11.50
C ILE A 143 4.41 -11.90 -11.79
N TYR A 144 4.92 -11.18 -10.79
CA TYR A 144 5.28 -9.79 -10.95
C TYR A 144 6.33 -9.60 -12.05
N ARG A 145 7.42 -10.37 -12.05
CA ARG A 145 8.48 -10.27 -13.07
C ARG A 145 7.98 -10.53 -14.49
N MET A 146 7.04 -11.47 -14.69
CA MET A 146 6.47 -11.76 -16.01
C MET A 146 5.68 -10.60 -16.61
N LEU A 147 5.19 -9.69 -15.77
CA LEU A 147 4.35 -8.56 -16.15
C LEU A 147 5.12 -7.31 -16.59
N ASP A 148 6.41 -7.44 -16.94
CA ASP A 148 7.14 -6.42 -17.72
C ASP A 148 6.45 -6.12 -19.07
N LYS A 149 5.64 -7.06 -19.56
CA LYS A 149 4.73 -6.89 -20.68
C LYS A 149 3.29 -7.16 -20.25
N LYS A 150 2.34 -6.54 -20.96
CA LYS A 150 0.91 -6.80 -20.78
C LYS A 150 0.60 -8.24 -21.20
N LEU A 151 -0.02 -9.02 -20.31
CA LEU A 151 -0.33 -10.44 -20.53
C LEU A 151 -1.77 -10.77 -20.16
N GLU A 152 -2.41 -11.62 -20.96
CA GLU A 152 -3.71 -12.21 -20.61
C GLU A 152 -3.57 -13.26 -19.51
N TYR A 153 -4.65 -13.48 -18.75
CA TYR A 153 -4.68 -14.44 -17.64
C TYR A 153 -4.12 -15.82 -18.02
N LYS A 154 -4.58 -16.40 -19.14
CA LYS A 154 -4.18 -17.75 -19.57
C LYS A 154 -2.69 -17.83 -19.88
N SER A 155 -2.16 -16.82 -20.57
CA SER A 155 -0.73 -16.75 -20.91
C SER A 155 0.13 -16.55 -19.67
N LEU A 156 -0.30 -15.66 -18.76
CA LEU A 156 0.41 -15.40 -17.51
C LEU A 156 0.47 -16.66 -16.63
N LYS A 157 -0.66 -17.35 -16.47
CA LYS A 157 -0.76 -18.59 -15.69
C LYS A 157 0.13 -19.69 -16.24
N LYS A 158 0.13 -19.87 -17.57
CA LYS A 158 0.99 -20.85 -18.24
C LYS A 158 2.47 -20.56 -17.97
N LEU A 159 2.91 -19.31 -18.16
CA LEU A 159 4.31 -18.92 -17.93
C LEU A 159 4.71 -19.10 -16.47
N ALA A 160 3.85 -18.70 -15.53
CA ALA A 160 4.09 -18.86 -14.10
C ALA A 160 4.23 -20.34 -13.71
N LYS A 161 3.40 -21.22 -14.29
CA LYS A 161 3.46 -22.67 -14.07
C LYS A 161 4.76 -23.27 -14.58
N GLU A 162 5.19 -22.86 -15.78
CA GLU A 162 6.48 -23.30 -16.35
C GLU A 162 7.67 -22.87 -15.48
N ALA A 163 7.65 -21.65 -14.92
CA ALA A 163 8.72 -21.16 -14.05
C ALA A 163 8.75 -21.79 -12.65
N MET A 164 7.64 -22.38 -12.20
CA MET A 164 7.49 -23.01 -10.87
C MET A 164 7.47 -24.53 -10.93
N LYS A 165 7.69 -25.12 -12.12
CA LYS A 165 7.54 -26.55 -12.39
C LYS A 165 8.39 -27.44 -11.47
N ASP A 166 9.57 -26.95 -11.06
CA ASP A 166 10.48 -27.68 -10.18
C ASP A 166 10.22 -27.45 -8.68
N ARG A 167 9.17 -26.69 -8.32
CA ARG A 167 8.92 -26.21 -6.94
C ARG A 167 7.55 -26.57 -6.37
N MET A 168 6.64 -27.16 -7.15
CA MET A 168 5.29 -27.51 -6.70
C MET A 168 4.88 -28.92 -7.16
N ASP A 169 4.37 -29.72 -6.22
CA ASP A 169 3.79 -31.03 -6.49
C ASP A 169 2.27 -30.89 -6.72
N GLY A 170 1.78 -31.19 -7.93
CA GLY A 170 0.35 -31.24 -8.25
C GLY A 170 -0.22 -30.05 -9.06
N GLU A 171 -1.14 -30.34 -9.99
CA GLU A 171 -1.72 -29.32 -10.89
C GLU A 171 -2.84 -28.48 -10.25
N ASP A 172 -3.68 -29.08 -9.41
CA ASP A 172 -4.84 -28.40 -8.82
C ASP A 172 -4.42 -27.39 -7.74
N ASP A 173 -3.36 -27.69 -6.97
CA ASP A 173 -2.82 -26.79 -5.96
C ASP A 173 -2.20 -25.53 -6.58
N PHE A 174 -1.55 -25.65 -7.73
CA PHE A 174 -0.95 -24.51 -8.43
C PHE A 174 -2.02 -23.48 -8.84
N ASP A 175 -3.16 -23.96 -9.32
CA ASP A 175 -4.19 -23.11 -9.90
C ASP A 175 -4.82 -22.18 -8.85
N GLU A 176 -5.10 -22.70 -7.66
CA GLU A 176 -5.60 -21.92 -6.53
C GLU A 176 -4.55 -20.95 -5.98
N GLU A 177 -3.29 -21.41 -5.85
CA GLU A 177 -2.20 -20.56 -5.39
C GLU A 177 -1.94 -19.40 -6.35
N PHE A 178 -1.88 -19.67 -7.65
CA PHE A 178 -1.71 -18.65 -8.68
C PHE A 178 -2.77 -17.56 -8.57
N ASP A 179 -4.03 -17.97 -8.44
CA ASP A 179 -5.16 -17.06 -8.29
C ASP A 179 -5.04 -16.19 -7.04
N ARG A 180 -4.66 -16.80 -5.91
CA ARG A 180 -4.46 -16.10 -4.63
C ARG A 180 -3.34 -15.06 -4.74
N HIS A 181 -2.20 -15.44 -5.31
CA HIS A 181 -1.05 -14.55 -5.46
C HIS A 181 -1.34 -13.41 -6.46
N LEU A 182 -1.98 -13.69 -7.60
CA LEU A 182 -2.37 -12.66 -8.57
C LEU A 182 -3.38 -11.68 -7.98
N LYS A 183 -4.41 -12.17 -7.27
CA LYS A 183 -5.39 -11.32 -6.57
C LYS A 183 -4.72 -10.42 -5.54
N SER A 184 -3.75 -10.94 -4.78
CA SER A 184 -2.98 -10.15 -3.82
C SER A 184 -2.21 -9.01 -4.49
N LEU A 185 -1.49 -9.28 -5.58
CA LEU A 185 -0.75 -8.26 -6.34
C LEU A 185 -1.66 -7.17 -6.92
N VAL A 186 -2.85 -7.55 -7.40
CA VAL A 186 -3.87 -6.59 -7.88
C VAL A 186 -4.43 -5.75 -6.74
N PHE A 187 -4.71 -6.39 -5.61
CA PHE A 187 -5.28 -5.76 -4.43
C PHE A 187 -4.32 -4.74 -3.79
N VAL A 188 -3.05 -5.12 -3.63
CA VAL A 188 -1.97 -4.22 -3.18
C VAL A 188 -1.75 -3.08 -4.18
N GLY A 189 -2.14 -3.27 -5.43
CA GLY A 189 -2.18 -2.23 -6.45
C GLY A 189 -0.91 -2.10 -7.29
N VAL A 190 0.06 -3.00 -7.11
CA VAL A 190 1.29 -3.09 -7.92
C VAL A 190 1.06 -3.75 -9.28
N VAL A 191 -0.03 -4.49 -9.44
CA VAL A 191 -0.50 -5.02 -10.73
C VAL A 191 -1.87 -4.41 -11.05
N LYS A 192 -2.09 -4.02 -12.30
CA LYS A 192 -3.40 -3.58 -12.79
C LYS A 192 -3.97 -4.56 -13.80
N MET A 193 -5.30 -4.57 -13.87
CA MET A 193 -6.06 -5.33 -14.86
C MET A 193 -6.80 -4.36 -15.79
N ARG A 194 -6.70 -4.56 -17.11
CA ARG A 194 -7.43 -3.83 -18.14
C ARG A 194 -7.72 -4.75 -19.32
N ASP A 195 -8.99 -4.83 -19.72
CA ASP A 195 -9.46 -5.62 -20.86
C ASP A 195 -9.01 -7.10 -20.79
N GLY A 196 -9.15 -7.73 -19.60
CA GLY A 196 -8.76 -9.14 -19.39
C GLY A 196 -7.24 -9.40 -19.32
N SER A 197 -6.43 -8.35 -19.43
CA SER A 197 -4.97 -8.43 -19.34
C SER A 197 -4.43 -7.75 -18.09
N PHE A 198 -3.25 -8.21 -17.66
CA PHE A 198 -2.54 -7.76 -16.48
C PHE A 198 -1.22 -7.07 -16.89
N TYR A 199 -0.80 -6.08 -16.12
CA TYR A 199 0.47 -5.36 -16.31
C TYR A 199 0.93 -4.75 -14.99
N LYS A 200 2.25 -4.53 -14.84
CA LYS A 200 2.81 -3.79 -13.70
C LYS A 200 2.26 -2.36 -13.69
N TRP A 201 1.94 -1.86 -12.49
CA TRP A 201 1.69 -0.45 -12.30
C TRP A 201 3.03 0.30 -12.32
N SER A 202 3.30 1.01 -13.40
CA SER A 202 4.38 1.99 -13.49
C SER A 202 3.83 3.34 -13.04
N TYR A 203 4.46 3.94 -12.04
CA TYR A 203 4.19 5.32 -11.62
C TYR A 203 4.59 6.31 -12.71
#